data_AF-A7T943-F1
#
_entry.id   AF-A7T943-F1
#
_cell.length_a   1.000
_cell.length_b   1.000
_cell.length_c   1.000
_cell.angle_alpha   90.00
_cell.angle_beta   90.00
_cell.angle_gamma   90.00
#
_symmetry.space_group_name_H-M   'P 1'
#
loop_
_entity.id
_entity.type
_entity.pdbx_description
1 polymer ?
#
loop_
_entity_poly.entity_id
_entity_poly.type
_entity_poly.pdbx_seq_one_letter_code
_entity_poly.pdbx_strand_id
1 'polypeptide(L)' 'SKTQNPWGSESYSEMISKAIMSCPSQEATLHTIYEWIVNNVSYFADKADYPSTHGWKVRLNQV' A
#
# COMPACT_ATOMS: atom_id res chain seq x y z
N SER A 1 -9.19 -24.27 -5.77
CA SER A 1 -9.02 -23.78 -4.40
C SER A 1 -9.02 -22.26 -4.44
N LYS A 2 -9.70 -21.57 -3.51
CA LYS A 2 -9.64 -20.11 -3.44
C LYS A 2 -8.28 -19.76 -2.85
N THR A 3 -7.29 -19.46 -3.70
CA THR A 3 -5.99 -18.95 -3.24
C THR A 3 -6.27 -17.62 -2.56
N GLN A 4 -6.14 -17.59 -1.24
CA GLN A 4 -6.21 -16.33 -0.52
C GLN A 4 -4.99 -15.49 -0.87
N ASN A 5 -5.13 -14.17 -0.73
CA ASN A 5 -3.99 -13.31 -0.90
C ASN A 5 -2.94 -13.65 0.17
N PRO A 6 -1.64 -13.43 -0.09
CA PRO A 6 -0.59 -13.63 0.91
C PRO A 6 -0.80 -12.86 2.22
N TRP A 7 -1.53 -11.74 2.18
CA TRP A 7 -1.91 -10.93 3.34
C TRP A 7 -3.28 -11.30 3.94
N GLY A 8 -3.94 -12.35 3.43
CA GLY A 8 -5.19 -12.88 3.96
C GLY A 8 -6.39 -12.75 3.03
N SER A 9 -7.59 -12.77 3.61
CA SER A 9 -8.86 -12.73 2.88
C SER A 9 -9.27 -11.34 2.41
N GLU A 10 -8.61 -10.29 2.95
CA GLU A 10 -8.97 -8.91 2.68
C GLU A 10 -8.61 -8.50 1.25
N SER A 11 -9.55 -7.84 0.60
CA SER A 11 -9.37 -7.28 -0.75
C SER A 11 -8.57 -5.97 -0.70
N TYR A 12 -7.90 -5.65 -1.80
CA TYR A 12 -7.24 -4.34 -1.95
C TYR A 12 -8.20 -3.16 -1.77
N SER A 13 -9.44 -3.28 -2.24
CA SER A 13 -10.46 -2.24 -2.06
C SER A 13 -10.77 -2.00 -0.58
N GLU A 14 -10.90 -3.07 0.22
CA GLU A 14 -11.17 -2.92 1.66
C GLU A 14 -9.99 -2.25 2.38
N MET A 15 -8.74 -2.63 2.05
CA MET A 15 -7.55 -1.98 2.61
C MET A 15 -7.51 -0.48 2.27
N ILE A 16 -7.75 -0.12 1.01
CA ILE A 16 -7.76 1.28 0.57
C ILE A 16 -8.89 2.06 1.25
N SER A 17 -10.09 1.48 1.33
CA SER A 17 -11.23 2.11 2.01
C SER A 17 -10.93 2.35 3.50
N LYS A 18 -10.33 1.39 4.19
CA LYS A 18 -9.91 1.55 5.59
C LYS A 18 -8.86 2.64 5.76
N ALA A 19 -7.89 2.72 4.85
CA ALA A 19 -6.89 3.79 4.85
C ALA A 19 -7.54 5.17 4.69
N ILE A 20 -8.44 5.34 3.73
CA ILE A 20 -9.16 6.61 3.50
C ILE A 20 -10.05 6.96 4.71
N MET A 21 -10.77 5.98 5.25
CA MET A 21 -11.65 6.18 6.42
C MET A 21 -10.89 6.49 7.70
N SER A 22 -9.61 6.13 7.78
CA SER A 22 -8.75 6.50 8.91
C SER A 22 -8.36 7.99 8.92
N CYS A 23 -8.47 8.66 7.77
CA CYS A 23 -8.18 10.09 7.63
C CYS A 23 -9.41 10.92 8.05
N PRO A 24 -9.25 11.98 8.88
CA PRO A 24 -10.37 12.83 9.28
C PRO A 24 -11.11 13.50 8.11
N SER A 25 -10.38 13.80 7.02
CA SER A 25 -10.92 14.40 5.80
C SER A 25 -11.62 13.39 4.88
N GLN A 26 -11.57 12.09 5.17
CA GLN A 26 -11.98 11.02 4.26
C GLN A 26 -11.30 11.09 2.88
N GLU A 27 -10.10 11.64 2.85
CA GLU A 27 -9.25 11.76 1.68
C GLU A 27 -7.84 11.32 2.08
N ALA A 28 -7.20 10.52 1.23
CA ALA A 28 -5.83 10.07 1.46
C ALA A 28 -5.02 10.20 0.17
N THR A 29 -3.77 10.66 0.30
CA THR A 29 -2.83 10.60 -0.82
C THR A 29 -2.39 9.16 -1.05
N LEU A 30 -1.87 8.86 -2.24
CA LEU A 30 -1.31 7.54 -2.53
C LEU A 30 -0.22 7.15 -1.52
N HIS A 31 0.61 8.10 -1.08
CA HIS A 31 1.63 7.86 -0.06
C HIS A 31 1.03 7.48 1.29
N THR A 32 0.01 8.23 1.75
CA THR A 32 -0.72 7.94 2.99
C THR A 32 -1.36 6.55 2.97
N ILE A 33 -1.88 6.11 1.82
CA ILE A 33 -2.43 4.75 1.66
C ILE A 33 -1.32 3.70 1.80
N TYR A 34 -0.14 3.92 1.21
CA TYR A 34 1.00 3.02 1.37
C TYR A 34 1.48 2.94 2.82
N GLU A 35 1.64 4.08 3.49
CA GLU A 35 2.01 4.12 4.90
C GLU A 35 0.99 3.36 5.77
N TRP A 36 -0.31 3.56 5.51
CA TRP A 36 -1.35 2.85 6.24
C TRP A 36 -1.25 1.34 6.02
N ILE A 37 -1.09 0.87 4.78
CA ILE A 37 -0.99 -0.57 4.47
C ILE A 37 0.22 -1.20 5.16
N VAL A 38 1.39 -0.58 5.08
CA VAL A 38 2.62 -1.09 5.72
C VAL A 38 2.47 -1.18 7.24
N ASN A 39 1.85 -0.17 7.86
CA ASN A 39 1.67 -0.12 9.31
C ASN A 39 0.57 -1.06 9.82
N ASN A 40 -0.44 -1.37 9.02
CA ASN A 40 -1.63 -2.10 9.46
C ASN A 40 -1.72 -3.54 8.93
N VAL A 41 -0.98 -3.87 7.87
CA VAL A 41 -1.03 -5.20 7.23
C VAL A 41 0.33 -5.87 7.38
N SER A 42 0.43 -6.85 8.28
CA SER A 42 1.71 -7.47 8.68
C SER A 42 2.52 -8.04 7.51
N TYR A 43 1.86 -8.53 6.46
CA TYR A 43 2.53 -8.99 5.25
C TYR A 43 3.34 -7.90 4.55
N PHE A 44 3.02 -6.62 4.75
CA PHE A 44 3.70 -5.48 4.16
C PHE A 44 4.60 -4.71 5.15
N ALA A 45 4.70 -5.15 6.41
CA ALA A 45 5.46 -4.43 7.44
C ALA A 45 6.98 -4.38 7.14
N ASP A 46 7.53 -5.42 6.51
CA ASP A 46 8.90 -5.50 6.01
C ASP A 46 9.13 -4.71 4.71
N LYS A 47 8.04 -4.25 4.07
CA LYS A 47 8.06 -3.49 2.81
C LYS A 47 7.98 -1.98 3.06
N ALA A 48 8.11 -1.55 4.32
CA ALA A 48 8.22 -0.14 4.72
C ALA A 48 9.41 0.56 4.04
N ASP A 49 10.53 -0.15 3.92
CA ASP A 49 11.77 0.35 3.30
C ASP A 49 11.79 0.19 1.78
N TYR A 50 10.71 -0.29 1.14
CA TYR A 50 10.68 -0.34 -0.32
C TYR A 50 10.57 1.10 -0.84
N PRO A 51 11.58 1.64 -1.55
CA PRO A 51 11.46 2.92 -2.24
C PRO A 51 10.65 2.66 -3.52
N SER A 52 9.39 2.25 -3.38
CA SER A 52 8.54 1.85 -4.51
C SER A 52 8.02 3.03 -5.33
N THR A 53 8.39 4.26 -4.97
CA THR A 53 8.23 5.45 -5.83
C THR A 53 9.32 5.58 -6.89
N HIS A 54 10.44 4.85 -6.80
CA HIS A 54 11.55 4.94 -7.78
C HIS A 54 11.56 3.81 -8.82
N GLY A 55 10.75 2.76 -8.64
CA GLY A 55 10.91 1.53 -9.42
C GLY A 55 10.14 1.45 -10.74
N TRP A 56 8.94 2.02 -10.84
CA TRP A 56 8.06 1.78 -11.99
C TRP A 56 7.82 3.01 -12.87
N LYS A 57 8.16 4.23 -12.43
CA LYS A 57 7.74 5.44 -13.14
C LYS A 57 8.81 6.30 -13.82
N VAL A 58 10.12 6.17 -13.56
CA VAL A 58 11.12 6.89 -14.39
C VAL A 58 12.48 6.17 -14.41
N ARG A 59 12.72 5.35 -15.43
CA ARG A 59 14.08 5.01 -15.91
C ARG A 59 14.45 5.94 -17.07
N LEU A 60 14.37 7.25 -16.86
CA LEU A 60 14.91 8.23 -17.81
C LEU A 60 16.10 8.91 -17.14
N ASN A 61 17.28 8.64 -17.71
CA ASN A 61 18.58 9.29 -17.47
C ASN A 61 19.35 8.92 -16.20
N GLN A 62 20.01 7.75 -16.25
CA GLN A 62 21.38 7.59 -15.73
C GLN A 62 22.15 6.65 -16.67
N VAL A 63 22.47 7.15 -17.86
CA VAL A 63 23.78 7.09 -18.55
C VAL A 63 23.72 7.95 -19.80
#